data_AF-A0A4U6NFF2-F1
#
_entry.id   AF-A0A4U6NFF2-F1
#
_cell.length_a   1.000
_cell.length_b   1.000
_cell.length_c   1.000
_cell.angle_alpha   90.00
_cell.angle_beta   90.00
_cell.angle_gamma   90.00
#
_symmetry.space_group_name_H-M   'P 1'
#
loop_
_entity.id
_entity.type
_entity.pdbx_description
1 polymer ?
#
loop_
_entity_poly.entity_id
_entity_poly.type
_entity_poly.pdbx_seq_one_letter_code
_entity_poly.pdbx_strand_id
1 'polypeptide(L)'
;MSSSSSPEQGSPASPTFAVTSPADILSYIPHALGFIPVESLVVLTTDGRRLGATLRVDLPSPEADPLAFAEGVLSFLQGDTAADGVLLVVYTSEGWPQLAPPPRNALVLNVEAVLGAAGLPVRGGWFVSDHAWRDYFCTDDECCPWPGHTLDEVRDSPLNAELIFGGSAFDSSASTAVLRAAPFITGRMESSEVDTQAIEDAQAEYAASCSGRWDSAVQLRATSSFWDAVLERPGELPEGMEPAVAAFLLASLESRTVRDFLLVSACIGSDAALEGAASCGLIGSVPPVESRAHEGDPVERPVLPAVRRAGALRSAVDAVLAAGAPPVEQLVTPSVRVDGEGTGRDAAVLYADILAGRYKGQIRWERVDLMTGILARLVAVSSGESRAAALTMSGWFEYARGRGSRAAVLLDAAEAAVPGYRLARLLQELLRRGGLPAWARSRSTAWISSAPRSSSRAA
;
A
#
# COMPACT_ATOMS: atom_id res chain seq x y z
N MET A 1 -11.78 53.15 -12.53
CA MET A 1 -11.32 52.35 -11.39
C MET A 1 -12.41 51.35 -11.07
N SER A 2 -12.35 50.18 -11.69
CA SER A 2 -13.26 49.06 -11.40
C SER A 2 -12.41 47.80 -11.50
N SER A 3 -12.15 47.21 -10.33
CA SER A 3 -11.28 46.06 -10.15
C SER A 3 -11.93 44.81 -10.73
N SER A 4 -11.23 44.17 -11.65
CA SER A 4 -11.50 42.83 -12.17
C SER A 4 -11.04 41.78 -11.16
N SER A 5 -11.97 41.18 -10.43
CA SER A 5 -11.72 39.94 -9.70
C SER A 5 -11.90 38.76 -10.66
N SER A 6 -10.78 38.20 -11.11
CA SER A 6 -10.71 36.93 -11.83
C SER A 6 -11.28 35.79 -10.97
N PRO A 7 -12.02 34.82 -11.54
CA PRO A 7 -12.39 33.62 -10.82
C PRO A 7 -11.15 32.74 -10.58
N GLU A 8 -11.08 32.14 -9.39
CA GLU A 8 -10.05 31.18 -9.00
C GLU A 8 -10.00 29.99 -9.98
N GLN A 9 -8.78 29.61 -10.37
CA GLN A 9 -8.53 28.42 -11.18
C GLN A 9 -8.77 27.16 -10.33
N GLY A 10 -9.99 26.62 -10.39
CA GLY A 10 -10.28 25.27 -9.95
C GLY A 10 -9.59 24.23 -10.82
N SER A 11 -9.08 23.18 -10.19
CA SER A 11 -8.63 21.94 -10.84
C SER A 11 -9.60 21.51 -11.96
N PRO A 12 -9.13 20.95 -13.09
CA PRO A 12 -10.04 20.47 -14.13
C PRO A 12 -10.99 19.43 -13.53
N ALA A 13 -12.30 19.70 -13.62
CA ALA A 13 -13.33 18.75 -13.24
C ALA A 13 -13.11 17.47 -14.06
N SER A 14 -13.02 16.33 -13.38
CA SER A 14 -13.03 15.04 -14.04
C SER A 14 -14.26 14.97 -14.96
N PRO A 15 -14.13 14.49 -16.21
CA PRO A 15 -15.25 14.39 -17.12
C PRO A 15 -16.38 13.58 -16.46
N THR A 16 -17.60 14.09 -16.55
CA THR A 16 -18.78 13.41 -16.02
C THR A 16 -19.35 12.52 -17.11
N PHE A 17 -19.32 11.21 -16.90
CA PHE A 17 -19.86 10.23 -17.82
C PHE A 17 -21.30 9.86 -17.43
N ALA A 18 -22.16 9.65 -18.44
CA ALA A 18 -23.54 9.24 -18.23
C ALA A 18 -23.67 7.72 -18.33
N VAL A 19 -24.15 7.09 -17.25
CA VAL A 19 -24.52 5.68 -17.22
C VAL A 19 -25.98 5.56 -17.68
N THR A 20 -26.24 4.77 -18.72
CA THR A 20 -27.58 4.64 -19.30
C THR A 20 -28.12 3.21 -19.28
N SER A 21 -27.25 2.23 -19.04
CA SER A 21 -27.59 0.81 -19.03
C SER A 21 -26.78 0.04 -17.97
N PRO A 22 -27.21 -1.17 -17.59
CA PRO A 22 -26.38 -2.10 -16.81
C PRO A 22 -25.02 -2.40 -17.46
N ALA A 23 -24.98 -2.51 -18.79
CA ALA A 23 -23.75 -2.75 -19.54
C ALA A 23 -22.73 -1.61 -19.34
N ASP A 24 -23.18 -0.36 -19.23
CA ASP A 24 -22.30 0.77 -18.89
C ASP A 24 -21.70 0.61 -17.47
N ILE A 25 -22.49 0.14 -16.49
CA ILE A 25 -21.98 -0.09 -15.12
C ILE A 25 -20.94 -1.19 -15.12
N LEU A 26 -21.22 -2.29 -15.81
CA LEU A 26 -20.31 -3.44 -15.90
C LEU A 26 -19.02 -3.09 -16.66
N SER A 27 -19.09 -2.20 -17.65
CA SER A 27 -17.90 -1.77 -18.40
C SER A 27 -17.05 -0.76 -17.62
N TYR A 28 -17.67 0.06 -16.77
CA TYR A 28 -16.96 0.97 -15.87
C TYR A 28 -16.05 0.24 -14.87
N ILE A 29 -16.48 -0.91 -14.33
CA ILE A 29 -15.79 -1.58 -13.22
C ILE A 29 -14.31 -1.94 -13.55
N PRO A 30 -13.99 -2.59 -14.69
CA PRO A 30 -12.60 -2.86 -15.06
C PRO A 30 -11.75 -1.59 -15.19
N HIS A 31 -12.32 -0.50 -15.70
CA HIS A 31 -11.63 0.79 -15.80
C HIS A 31 -11.37 1.42 -14.43
N ALA A 32 -12.32 1.31 -13.49
CA ALA A 32 -12.18 1.81 -12.12
C ALA A 32 -11.10 1.03 -11.34
N LEU A 33 -11.02 -0.29 -11.55
CA LEU A 33 -10.08 -1.17 -10.87
C LEU A 33 -8.71 -1.25 -11.56
N GLY A 34 -8.66 -0.96 -12.86
CA GLY A 34 -7.49 -1.14 -13.72
C GLY A 34 -7.27 -2.59 -14.18
N PHE A 35 -8.17 -3.50 -13.85
CA PHE A 35 -8.15 -4.89 -14.30
C PHE A 35 -9.55 -5.55 -14.23
N ILE A 36 -9.72 -6.67 -14.92
CA ILE A 36 -10.94 -7.46 -14.87
C ILE A 36 -11.02 -8.25 -13.54
N PRO A 37 -12.09 -8.10 -12.74
CA PRO A 37 -12.28 -8.89 -11.51
C PRO A 37 -12.53 -10.37 -11.81
N VAL A 38 -12.02 -11.23 -10.94
CA VAL A 38 -12.26 -12.69 -10.95
C VAL A 38 -12.57 -13.15 -9.53
N GLU A 39 -13.52 -14.07 -9.36
CA GLU A 39 -13.96 -14.58 -8.05
C GLU A 39 -14.12 -13.45 -7.01
N SER A 40 -14.91 -12.43 -7.36
CA SER A 40 -15.00 -11.16 -6.63
C SER A 40 -16.43 -10.70 -6.40
N LEU A 41 -16.67 -10.06 -5.26
CA LEU A 41 -17.80 -9.17 -5.06
C LEU A 41 -17.34 -7.72 -5.29
N VAL A 42 -17.99 -7.01 -6.20
CA VAL A 42 -17.78 -5.58 -6.42
C VAL A 42 -19.01 -4.83 -5.90
N VAL A 43 -18.78 -3.78 -5.13
CA VAL A 43 -19.82 -2.89 -4.60
C VAL A 43 -19.49 -1.46 -5.01
N LEU A 44 -20.45 -0.80 -5.67
CA LEU A 44 -20.37 0.60 -6.05
C LEU A 44 -21.32 1.39 -5.16
N THR A 45 -20.85 2.38 -4.41
CA THR A 45 -21.76 3.26 -3.67
C THR A 45 -22.47 4.22 -4.63
N THR A 46 -23.65 4.70 -4.22
CA THR A 46 -24.39 5.74 -4.94
C THR A 46 -24.60 6.96 -4.05
N ASP A 47 -24.60 8.14 -4.65
CA ASP A 47 -25.13 9.39 -4.08
C ASP A 47 -26.17 9.93 -5.07
N GLY A 48 -27.43 9.58 -4.85
CA GLY A 48 -28.54 9.85 -5.74
C GLY A 48 -28.38 9.21 -7.12
N ARG A 49 -27.84 9.97 -8.08
CA ARG A 49 -27.60 9.51 -9.47
C ARG A 49 -26.13 9.42 -9.84
N ARG A 50 -25.23 9.58 -8.86
CA ARG A 50 -23.78 9.53 -9.06
C ARG A 50 -23.23 8.24 -8.48
N LEU A 51 -22.28 7.63 -9.19
CA LEU A 51 -21.46 6.57 -8.64
C LEU A 51 -20.41 7.18 -7.70
N GLY A 52 -20.27 6.59 -6.52
CA GLY A 52 -19.29 6.95 -5.50
C GLY A 52 -18.08 6.03 -5.54
N ALA A 53 -17.71 5.48 -4.40
CA ALA A 53 -16.60 4.55 -4.23
C ALA A 53 -16.84 3.21 -4.93
N THR A 54 -15.79 2.64 -5.53
CA THR A 54 -15.75 1.27 -6.03
C THR A 54 -14.96 0.39 -5.05
N LEU A 55 -15.64 -0.55 -4.43
CA LEU A 55 -15.05 -1.56 -3.55
C LEU A 55 -15.02 -2.90 -4.29
N ARG A 56 -13.88 -3.58 -4.28
CA ARG A 56 -13.75 -4.96 -4.74
C ARG A 56 -13.19 -5.81 -3.61
N VAL A 57 -13.86 -6.91 -3.29
CA VAL A 57 -13.41 -7.91 -2.32
C VAL A 57 -13.42 -9.29 -2.97
N ASP A 58 -12.51 -10.17 -2.54
CA ASP A 58 -12.52 -11.57 -2.98
C ASP A 58 -13.80 -12.26 -2.47
N LEU A 59 -14.37 -13.15 -3.29
CA LEU A 59 -15.45 -14.01 -2.82
C LEU A 59 -14.90 -14.94 -1.74
N PRO A 60 -15.62 -15.10 -0.62
CA PRO A 60 -15.15 -15.96 0.44
C PRO A 60 -15.30 -17.43 0.03
N SER A 61 -14.56 -18.31 0.71
CA SER A 61 -14.77 -19.75 0.51
C SER A 61 -16.20 -20.14 0.92
N PRO A 62 -16.77 -21.22 0.36
CA PRO A 62 -18.12 -21.66 0.69
C PRO A 62 -18.34 -21.95 2.19
N GLU A 63 -17.28 -22.23 2.95
CA GLU A 63 -17.32 -22.51 4.39
C GLU A 63 -17.25 -21.24 5.27
N ALA A 64 -16.98 -20.07 4.69
CA ALA A 64 -16.89 -18.83 5.44
C ALA A 64 -18.27 -18.38 5.94
N ASP A 65 -18.29 -17.67 7.07
CA ASP A 65 -19.51 -17.07 7.61
C ASP A 65 -20.00 -15.90 6.73
N PRO A 66 -21.18 -16.01 6.07
CA PRO A 66 -21.70 -14.96 5.21
C PRO A 66 -22.01 -13.66 5.95
N LEU A 67 -22.38 -13.73 7.23
CA LEU A 67 -22.70 -12.55 8.02
C LEU A 67 -21.43 -11.76 8.34
N ALA A 68 -20.39 -12.43 8.84
CA ALA A 68 -19.09 -11.81 9.08
C ALA A 68 -18.51 -11.17 7.82
N PHE A 69 -18.69 -11.81 6.65
CA PHE A 69 -18.29 -11.22 5.37
C PHE A 69 -19.09 -9.95 5.05
N ALA A 70 -20.42 -9.97 5.21
CA ALA A 70 -21.27 -8.82 4.97
C ALA A 70 -20.95 -7.63 5.91
N GLU A 71 -20.68 -7.90 7.18
CA GLU A 71 -20.19 -6.89 8.14
C GLU A 71 -18.83 -6.31 7.73
N GLY A 72 -17.94 -7.15 7.21
CA GLY A 72 -16.66 -6.74 6.61
C GLY A 72 -16.86 -5.77 5.45
N VAL A 73 -17.75 -6.11 4.50
CA VAL A 73 -18.12 -5.25 3.37
C VAL A 73 -18.66 -3.90 3.86
N LEU A 74 -19.61 -3.90 4.82
CA LEU A 74 -20.15 -2.68 5.39
C LEU A 74 -19.05 -1.80 6.01
N SER A 75 -18.11 -2.39 6.73
CA SER A 75 -17.04 -1.66 7.43
C SER A 75 -16.15 -0.82 6.49
N PHE A 76 -16.06 -1.21 5.22
CA PHE A 76 -15.36 -0.46 4.19
C PHE A 76 -16.18 0.71 3.65
N LEU A 77 -17.48 0.53 3.53
CA LEU A 77 -18.40 1.52 2.97
C LEU A 77 -18.74 2.64 3.95
N GLN A 78 -18.59 2.40 5.26
CA GLN A 78 -18.81 3.40 6.32
C GLN A 78 -17.99 4.69 6.17
N GLY A 79 -16.88 4.65 5.40
CA GLY A 79 -16.09 5.83 5.08
C GLY A 79 -16.75 6.79 4.09
N ASP A 80 -17.67 6.30 3.27
CA ASP A 80 -18.40 7.08 2.27
C ASP A 80 -19.70 7.63 2.85
N THR A 81 -19.58 8.68 3.67
CA THR A 81 -20.70 9.27 4.43
C THR A 81 -21.78 9.91 3.55
N ALA A 82 -21.52 10.12 2.26
CA ALA A 82 -22.48 10.68 1.31
C ALA A 82 -23.35 9.59 0.64
N ALA A 83 -22.98 8.31 0.78
CA ALA A 83 -23.65 7.23 0.10
C ALA A 83 -25.09 7.00 0.61
N ASP A 84 -26.03 6.78 -0.31
CA ASP A 84 -27.47 6.56 -0.06
C ASP A 84 -28.00 5.21 -0.60
N GLY A 85 -27.08 4.38 -1.09
CA GLY A 85 -27.36 3.10 -1.71
C GLY A 85 -26.10 2.46 -2.30
N VAL A 86 -26.26 1.24 -2.81
CA VAL A 86 -25.19 0.52 -3.48
C VAL A 86 -25.70 -0.24 -4.71
N LEU A 87 -24.80 -0.50 -5.64
CA LEU A 87 -24.94 -1.49 -6.70
C LEU A 87 -23.96 -2.63 -6.44
N LEU A 88 -24.38 -3.86 -6.73
CA LEU A 88 -23.60 -5.06 -6.42
C LEU A 88 -23.30 -5.88 -7.68
N VAL A 89 -22.07 -6.37 -7.84
CA VAL A 89 -21.70 -7.25 -8.96
C VAL A 89 -20.94 -8.47 -8.44
N VAL A 90 -21.41 -9.66 -8.78
CA VAL A 90 -20.76 -10.94 -8.44
C VAL A 90 -20.03 -11.44 -9.67
N TYR A 91 -18.70 -11.50 -9.62
CA TYR A 91 -17.85 -12.10 -10.63
C TYR A 91 -17.43 -13.51 -10.19
N THR A 92 -17.83 -14.55 -10.90
CA THR A 92 -17.39 -15.92 -10.63
C THR A 92 -17.60 -16.80 -11.85
N SER A 93 -16.76 -17.82 -11.97
CA SER A 93 -16.86 -18.87 -12.98
C SER A 93 -17.94 -19.92 -12.69
N GLU A 94 -18.64 -19.82 -11.55
CA GLU A 94 -19.78 -20.69 -11.25
C GLU A 94 -20.86 -20.60 -12.33
N GLY A 95 -21.34 -21.74 -12.81
CA GLY A 95 -22.50 -21.75 -13.69
C GLY A 95 -23.77 -21.34 -12.94
N TRP A 96 -24.68 -20.65 -13.63
CA TRP A 96 -26.06 -20.43 -13.16
C TRP A 96 -27.02 -21.27 -14.00
N PRO A 97 -27.37 -22.51 -13.57
CA PRO A 97 -28.34 -23.32 -14.28
C PRO A 97 -29.73 -22.70 -14.26
N GLN A 98 -30.47 -22.89 -15.35
CA GLN A 98 -31.88 -22.49 -15.43
C GLN A 98 -32.68 -23.17 -14.30
N LEU A 99 -33.54 -22.40 -13.63
CA LEU A 99 -34.35 -22.81 -12.45
C LEU A 99 -33.56 -23.09 -11.16
N ALA A 100 -32.26 -22.89 -11.12
CA ALA A 100 -31.48 -22.92 -9.87
C ALA A 100 -31.46 -21.54 -9.20
N PRO A 101 -31.30 -21.48 -7.86
CA PRO A 101 -30.99 -20.23 -7.17
C PRO A 101 -29.74 -19.55 -7.75
N PRO A 102 -29.64 -18.21 -7.68
CA PRO A 102 -28.45 -17.49 -8.13
C PRO A 102 -27.16 -18.01 -7.46
N PRO A 103 -26.02 -18.04 -8.16
CA PRO A 103 -24.72 -18.36 -7.55
C PRO A 103 -24.42 -17.43 -6.39
N ARG A 104 -23.93 -17.98 -5.28
CA ARG A 104 -23.67 -17.23 -4.03
C ARG A 104 -24.90 -16.55 -3.39
N ASN A 105 -26.12 -17.05 -3.63
CA ASN A 105 -27.36 -16.45 -3.11
C ASN A 105 -27.34 -16.12 -1.61
N ALA A 106 -26.92 -17.06 -0.76
CA ALA A 106 -26.87 -16.84 0.68
C ALA A 106 -25.94 -15.67 1.08
N LEU A 107 -24.83 -15.50 0.36
CA LEU A 107 -23.89 -14.40 0.57
C LEU A 107 -24.53 -13.07 0.20
N VAL A 108 -25.12 -12.98 -0.99
CA VAL A 108 -25.74 -11.74 -1.49
C VAL A 108 -26.90 -11.31 -0.61
N LEU A 109 -27.74 -12.24 -0.15
CA LEU A 109 -28.85 -11.93 0.77
C LEU A 109 -28.35 -11.38 2.12
N ASN A 110 -27.25 -11.92 2.67
CA ASN A 110 -26.67 -11.37 3.90
C ASN A 110 -26.08 -9.97 3.67
N VAL A 111 -25.38 -9.76 2.55
CA VAL A 111 -24.86 -8.44 2.17
C VAL A 111 -26.00 -7.44 2.02
N GLU A 112 -27.06 -7.78 1.30
CA GLU A 112 -28.24 -6.93 1.13
C GLU A 112 -28.89 -6.57 2.46
N ALA A 113 -29.10 -7.56 3.34
CA ALA A 113 -29.71 -7.33 4.65
C ALA A 113 -28.86 -6.42 5.53
N VAL A 114 -27.56 -6.67 5.62
CA VAL A 114 -26.63 -5.88 6.45
C VAL A 114 -26.49 -4.45 5.92
N LEU A 115 -26.29 -4.27 4.61
CA LEU A 115 -26.17 -2.95 4.01
C LEU A 115 -27.48 -2.17 4.09
N GLY A 116 -28.62 -2.82 3.84
CA GLY A 116 -29.94 -2.21 3.99
C GLY A 116 -30.22 -1.73 5.41
N ALA A 117 -29.90 -2.54 6.43
CA ALA A 117 -30.03 -2.15 7.83
C ALA A 117 -29.14 -0.94 8.21
N ALA A 118 -28.02 -0.75 7.51
CA ALA A 118 -27.12 0.37 7.69
C ALA A 118 -27.49 1.63 6.86
N GLY A 119 -28.61 1.61 6.14
CA GLY A 119 -29.06 2.73 5.30
C GLY A 119 -28.45 2.76 3.89
N LEU A 120 -27.83 1.66 3.45
CA LEU A 120 -27.24 1.49 2.13
C LEU A 120 -27.99 0.38 1.36
N PRO A 121 -29.25 0.58 0.96
CA PRO A 121 -30.00 -0.45 0.25
C PRO A 121 -29.34 -0.80 -1.10
N VAL A 122 -29.35 -2.08 -1.45
CA VAL A 122 -28.93 -2.57 -2.77
C VAL A 122 -29.98 -2.13 -3.80
N ARG A 123 -29.59 -1.27 -4.74
CA ARG A 123 -30.48 -0.70 -5.77
C ARG A 123 -30.57 -1.56 -7.02
N GLY A 124 -29.60 -2.43 -7.22
CA GLY A 124 -29.49 -3.32 -8.36
C GLY A 124 -28.26 -4.19 -8.21
N GLY A 125 -28.25 -5.32 -8.93
CA GLY A 125 -27.08 -6.16 -8.92
C GLY A 125 -27.02 -7.14 -10.07
N TRP A 126 -25.81 -7.54 -10.40
CA TRP A 126 -25.52 -8.34 -11.59
C TRP A 126 -24.60 -9.50 -11.26
N PHE A 127 -24.85 -10.61 -11.93
CA PHE A 127 -23.98 -11.76 -11.99
C PHE A 127 -23.16 -11.70 -13.28
N VAL A 128 -21.85 -11.91 -13.19
CA VAL A 128 -20.93 -11.93 -14.33
C VAL A 128 -20.14 -13.23 -14.31
N SER A 129 -20.31 -14.03 -15.36
CA SER A 129 -19.54 -15.25 -15.63
C SER A 129 -18.45 -15.02 -16.66
N ASP A 130 -17.74 -16.07 -17.04
CA ASP A 130 -16.73 -16.05 -18.10
C ASP A 130 -17.30 -15.70 -19.49
N HIS A 131 -18.62 -15.82 -19.70
CA HIS A 131 -19.23 -15.72 -21.04
C HIS A 131 -20.48 -14.83 -21.13
N ALA A 132 -21.17 -14.61 -20.02
CA ALA A 132 -22.43 -13.87 -19.98
C ALA A 132 -22.58 -13.09 -18.67
N TRP A 133 -23.46 -12.10 -18.69
CA TRP A 133 -23.91 -11.39 -17.49
C TRP A 133 -25.44 -11.43 -17.38
N ARG A 134 -25.96 -11.35 -16.15
CA ARG A 134 -27.41 -11.40 -15.87
C ARG A 134 -27.75 -10.52 -14.69
N ASP A 135 -28.94 -9.93 -14.68
CA ASP A 135 -29.45 -9.29 -13.47
C ASP A 135 -29.66 -10.35 -12.38
N TYR A 136 -29.10 -10.09 -11.20
CA TYR A 136 -29.03 -11.05 -10.10
C TYR A 136 -30.40 -11.29 -9.47
N PHE A 137 -31.28 -10.28 -9.52
CA PHE A 137 -32.58 -10.28 -8.86
C PHE A 137 -33.75 -10.51 -9.85
N CYS A 138 -33.48 -10.54 -11.15
CA CYS A 138 -34.48 -10.72 -12.19
C CYS A 138 -34.77 -12.21 -12.49
N THR A 139 -36.05 -12.57 -12.43
CA THR A 139 -36.56 -13.90 -12.81
C THR A 139 -37.33 -13.92 -14.13
N ASP A 140 -37.37 -12.79 -14.85
CA ASP A 140 -38.07 -12.67 -16.13
C ASP A 140 -37.15 -13.11 -17.28
N ASP A 141 -37.58 -14.15 -18.01
CA ASP A 141 -36.82 -14.74 -19.12
C ASP A 141 -36.82 -13.86 -20.39
N GLU A 142 -37.79 -12.94 -20.55
CA GLU A 142 -37.78 -11.97 -21.67
C GLU A 142 -36.79 -10.82 -21.38
N CYS A 143 -36.72 -10.37 -20.14
CA CYS A 143 -35.77 -9.36 -19.69
C CYS A 143 -34.34 -9.90 -19.57
N CYS A 144 -34.19 -11.12 -19.07
CA CYS A 144 -32.92 -11.80 -18.81
C CYS A 144 -32.96 -13.21 -19.42
N PRO A 145 -32.57 -13.37 -20.70
CA PRO A 145 -32.55 -14.68 -21.35
C PRO A 145 -31.54 -15.61 -20.68
N TRP A 146 -31.69 -16.93 -20.87
CA TRP A 146 -30.70 -17.92 -20.43
C TRP A 146 -29.62 -18.13 -21.50
N PRO A 147 -28.31 -18.18 -21.13
CA PRO A 147 -27.75 -18.09 -19.78
C PRO A 147 -27.59 -16.66 -19.25
N GLY A 148 -27.81 -15.64 -20.07
CA GLY A 148 -27.72 -14.22 -19.75
C GLY A 148 -27.59 -13.40 -21.02
N HIS A 149 -27.30 -12.11 -20.85
CA HIS A 149 -26.85 -11.21 -21.91
C HIS A 149 -25.37 -11.47 -22.22
N THR A 150 -24.94 -11.18 -23.45
CA THR A 150 -23.55 -11.45 -23.86
C THR A 150 -22.60 -10.41 -23.26
N LEU A 151 -21.34 -10.79 -23.02
CA LEU A 151 -20.32 -9.82 -22.60
C LEU A 151 -19.91 -8.84 -23.72
N ASP A 152 -20.29 -9.13 -24.98
CA ASP A 152 -20.09 -8.18 -26.08
C ASP A 152 -20.88 -6.88 -25.84
N GLU A 153 -22.07 -6.95 -25.22
CA GLU A 153 -22.83 -5.75 -24.86
C GLU A 153 -22.08 -4.83 -23.88
N VAL A 154 -21.32 -5.42 -22.95
CA VAL A 154 -20.47 -4.68 -22.01
C VAL A 154 -19.28 -4.06 -22.75
N ARG A 155 -18.59 -4.87 -23.57
CA ARG A 155 -17.43 -4.44 -24.36
C ARG A 155 -17.78 -3.33 -25.34
N ASP A 156 -18.94 -3.42 -25.96
CA ASP A 156 -19.36 -2.52 -27.04
C ASP A 156 -20.24 -1.38 -26.50
N SER A 157 -20.36 -1.25 -25.16
CA SER A 157 -21.15 -0.18 -24.52
C SER A 157 -20.59 1.22 -24.82
N PRO A 158 -21.47 2.25 -24.96
CA PRO A 158 -21.04 3.62 -25.22
C PRO A 158 -20.06 4.15 -24.17
N LEU A 159 -20.30 3.84 -22.89
CA LEU A 159 -19.42 4.28 -21.80
C LEU A 159 -18.02 3.66 -21.92
N ASN A 160 -17.91 2.38 -22.29
CA ASN A 160 -16.61 1.73 -22.49
C ASN A 160 -15.79 2.44 -23.57
N ALA A 161 -16.43 2.74 -24.71
CA ALA A 161 -15.79 3.47 -25.80
C ALA A 161 -15.33 4.86 -25.37
N GLU A 162 -16.12 5.57 -24.57
CA GLU A 162 -15.78 6.89 -24.05
C GLU A 162 -14.59 6.85 -23.06
N LEU A 163 -14.57 5.87 -22.15
CA LEU A 163 -13.47 5.68 -21.21
C LEU A 163 -12.15 5.32 -21.93
N ILE A 164 -12.21 4.45 -22.93
CA ILE A 164 -11.04 4.10 -23.78
C ILE A 164 -10.57 5.33 -24.56
N PHE A 165 -11.49 6.09 -25.16
CA PHE A 165 -11.16 7.35 -25.85
C PHE A 165 -10.51 8.36 -24.90
N GLY A 166 -10.96 8.39 -23.64
CA GLY A 166 -10.35 9.15 -22.54
C GLY A 166 -8.98 8.63 -22.06
N GLY A 167 -8.44 7.58 -22.69
CA GLY A 167 -7.13 7.01 -22.37
C GLY A 167 -7.14 5.99 -21.22
N SER A 168 -8.32 5.57 -20.77
CA SER A 168 -8.43 4.53 -19.75
C SER A 168 -8.13 3.16 -20.34
N ALA A 169 -7.33 2.36 -19.64
CA ALA A 169 -6.98 1.00 -20.02
C ALA A 169 -6.92 0.13 -18.76
N PHE A 170 -7.28 -1.14 -18.92
CA PHE A 170 -7.25 -2.14 -17.86
C PHE A 170 -6.62 -3.44 -18.35
N ASP A 171 -6.06 -4.22 -17.43
CA ASP A 171 -5.45 -5.50 -17.73
C ASP A 171 -6.40 -6.68 -17.51
N SER A 172 -6.03 -7.86 -18.00
CA SER A 172 -6.82 -9.08 -17.85
C SER A 172 -6.90 -9.60 -16.40
N SER A 173 -5.98 -9.19 -15.53
CA SER A 173 -5.97 -9.59 -14.12
C SER A 173 -5.19 -8.57 -13.28
N ALA A 174 -5.42 -8.58 -11.96
CA ALA A 174 -4.65 -7.79 -11.00
C ALA A 174 -3.14 -8.09 -11.10
N SER A 175 -2.77 -9.37 -11.25
CA SER A 175 -1.38 -9.80 -11.40
C SER A 175 -0.75 -9.20 -12.65
N THR A 176 -1.43 -9.25 -13.80
CA THR A 176 -0.95 -8.64 -15.05
C THR A 176 -0.76 -7.13 -14.88
N ALA A 177 -1.72 -6.43 -14.28
CA ALA A 177 -1.64 -5.00 -14.04
C ALA A 177 -0.44 -4.62 -13.17
N VAL A 178 -0.24 -5.36 -12.08
CA VAL A 178 0.88 -5.14 -11.16
C VAL A 178 2.21 -5.39 -11.86
N LEU A 179 2.36 -6.51 -12.56
CA LEU A 179 3.60 -6.86 -13.24
C LEU A 179 3.95 -5.88 -14.36
N ARG A 180 2.95 -5.34 -15.07
CA ARG A 180 3.14 -4.28 -16.07
C ARG A 180 3.61 -2.98 -15.43
N ALA A 181 3.02 -2.59 -14.29
CA ALA A 181 3.38 -1.37 -13.58
C ALA A 181 4.68 -1.48 -12.77
N ALA A 182 5.08 -2.70 -12.40
CA ALA A 182 6.19 -3.01 -11.52
C ALA A 182 7.00 -4.21 -12.06
N PRO A 183 7.68 -4.07 -13.21
CA PRO A 183 8.41 -5.16 -13.85
C PRO A 183 9.57 -5.71 -13.00
N PHE A 184 10.06 -4.94 -12.02
CA PHE A 184 11.09 -5.36 -11.06
C PHE A 184 10.67 -6.55 -10.18
N ILE A 185 9.37 -6.85 -10.10
CA ILE A 185 8.86 -8.00 -9.32
C ILE A 185 9.33 -9.32 -9.93
N THR A 186 9.35 -9.42 -11.25
CA THR A 186 9.75 -10.62 -12.00
C THR A 186 11.15 -10.52 -12.59
N GLY A 187 11.55 -9.31 -13.00
CA GLY A 187 12.88 -9.07 -13.56
C GLY A 187 13.91 -8.78 -12.47
N ARG A 188 15.01 -9.54 -12.46
CA ARG A 188 16.29 -8.93 -12.06
C ARG A 188 16.59 -7.85 -13.11
N MET A 189 17.00 -6.66 -12.70
CA MET A 189 17.55 -5.73 -13.69
C MET A 189 18.69 -6.44 -14.43
N GLU A 190 18.91 -6.10 -15.70
CA GLU A 190 20.12 -6.51 -16.44
C GLU A 190 21.35 -5.79 -15.84
N SER A 191 21.59 -5.96 -14.54
CA SER A 191 22.87 -5.67 -13.92
C SER A 191 23.85 -6.76 -14.33
N SER A 192 25.12 -6.39 -14.48
CA SER A 192 26.17 -7.38 -14.69
C SER A 192 26.12 -8.41 -13.56
N GLU A 193 26.24 -9.70 -13.86
CA GLU A 193 26.33 -10.76 -12.83
C GLU A 193 27.41 -10.43 -11.77
N VAL A 194 28.46 -9.72 -12.18
CA VAL A 194 29.55 -9.24 -11.33
C VAL A 194 29.07 -8.21 -10.29
N ASP A 195 28.16 -7.29 -10.66
CA ASP A 195 27.62 -6.30 -9.74
C ASP A 195 26.66 -6.94 -8.72
N THR A 196 25.87 -7.91 -9.15
CA THR A 196 24.95 -8.65 -8.26
C THR A 196 25.72 -9.43 -7.19
N GLN A 197 26.77 -10.16 -7.58
CA GLN A 197 27.60 -10.90 -6.62
C GLN A 197 28.28 -9.96 -5.62
N ALA A 198 28.81 -8.81 -6.09
CA ALA A 198 29.43 -7.83 -5.21
C ALA A 198 28.44 -7.23 -4.19
N ILE A 199 27.17 -7.07 -4.57
CA ILE A 199 26.10 -6.65 -3.65
C ILE A 199 25.82 -7.74 -2.62
N GLU A 200 25.67 -8.99 -3.03
CA GLU A 200 25.39 -10.11 -2.13
C GLU A 200 26.51 -10.33 -1.11
N ASP A 201 27.78 -10.27 -1.55
CA ASP A 201 28.95 -10.41 -0.66
C ASP A 201 29.00 -9.27 0.37
N ALA A 202 28.88 -8.02 -0.09
CA ALA A 202 28.87 -6.86 0.81
C ALA A 202 27.64 -6.85 1.74
N GLN A 203 26.50 -7.38 1.29
CA GLN A 203 25.29 -7.50 2.12
C GLN A 203 25.56 -8.46 3.28
N ALA A 204 26.14 -9.63 3.00
CA ALA A 204 26.52 -10.59 4.03
C ALA A 204 27.53 -9.99 5.03
N GLU A 205 28.51 -9.21 4.55
CA GLU A 205 29.46 -8.50 5.42
C GLU A 205 28.78 -7.48 6.34
N TYR A 206 27.85 -6.66 5.82
CA TYR A 206 27.12 -5.69 6.64
C TYR A 206 26.16 -6.38 7.63
N ALA A 207 25.47 -7.44 7.20
CA ALA A 207 24.59 -8.23 8.06
C ALA A 207 25.37 -8.84 9.23
N ALA A 208 26.56 -9.40 8.97
CA ALA A 208 27.46 -9.92 10.00
C ALA A 208 27.98 -8.82 10.93
N SER A 209 28.44 -7.69 10.37
CA SER A 209 29.03 -6.57 11.12
C SER A 209 28.03 -5.86 12.05
N CYS A 210 26.75 -5.89 11.69
CA CYS A 210 25.66 -5.27 12.45
C CYS A 210 24.84 -6.29 13.25
N SER A 211 25.23 -7.57 13.25
CA SER A 211 24.52 -8.62 13.99
C SER A 211 24.46 -8.29 15.48
N GLY A 212 23.25 -8.31 16.06
CA GLY A 212 23.00 -7.92 17.45
C GLY A 212 23.18 -6.42 17.74
N ARG A 213 23.36 -5.59 16.71
CA ARG A 213 23.54 -4.13 16.84
C ARG A 213 22.46 -3.34 16.14
N TRP A 214 21.69 -3.93 15.23
CA TRP A 214 20.63 -3.23 14.48
C TRP A 214 19.58 -2.54 15.36
N ASP A 215 19.35 -3.04 16.56
CA ASP A 215 18.46 -2.49 17.57
C ASP A 215 19.19 -1.58 18.59
N SER A 216 20.51 -1.42 18.50
CA SER A 216 21.23 -0.45 19.34
C SER A 216 20.81 0.97 18.97
N ALA A 217 20.66 1.84 19.98
CA ALA A 217 20.24 3.23 19.76
C ALA A 217 21.18 4.00 18.81
N VAL A 218 22.48 3.66 18.85
CA VAL A 218 23.50 4.29 17.99
C VAL A 218 23.35 3.81 16.56
N GLN A 219 23.29 2.49 16.34
CA GLN A 219 23.22 1.92 15.00
C GLN A 219 21.88 2.25 14.32
N LEU A 220 20.74 2.11 15.04
CA LEU A 220 19.43 2.37 14.44
C LEU A 220 19.26 3.84 14.02
N ARG A 221 19.75 4.79 14.82
CA ARG A 221 19.74 6.22 14.44
C ARG A 221 20.62 6.47 13.21
N ALA A 222 21.83 5.90 13.18
CA ALA A 222 22.70 6.03 12.02
C ALA A 222 22.08 5.43 10.75
N THR A 223 21.48 4.24 10.86
CA THR A 223 20.72 3.60 9.79
C THR A 223 19.52 4.44 9.35
N SER A 224 18.76 5.03 10.29
CA SER A 224 17.65 5.94 9.99
C SER A 224 18.12 7.16 9.20
N SER A 225 19.16 7.85 9.68
CA SER A 225 19.72 9.02 8.99
C SER A 225 20.25 8.67 7.60
N PHE A 226 20.79 7.47 7.42
CA PHE A 226 21.21 6.98 6.12
C PHE A 226 20.02 6.78 5.17
N TRP A 227 18.94 6.14 5.63
CA TRP A 227 17.70 6.01 4.86
C TRP A 227 17.10 7.37 4.51
N ASP A 228 17.10 8.34 5.44
CA ASP A 228 16.64 9.71 5.19
C ASP A 228 17.44 10.40 4.08
N ALA A 229 18.77 10.31 4.14
CA ALA A 229 19.65 10.88 3.13
C ALA A 229 19.40 10.30 1.73
N VAL A 230 19.11 8.99 1.65
CA VAL A 230 18.74 8.28 0.41
C VAL A 230 17.37 8.74 -0.10
N LEU A 231 16.38 8.88 0.78
CA LEU A 231 15.01 9.26 0.41
C LEU A 231 14.88 10.71 -0.05
N GLU A 232 15.64 11.65 0.53
CA GLU A 232 15.62 13.06 0.13
C GLU A 232 16.12 13.29 -1.30
N ARG A 233 16.84 12.32 -1.90
CA ARG A 233 17.58 12.50 -3.15
C ARG A 233 17.45 11.30 -4.10
N PRO A 234 16.21 10.91 -4.47
CA PRO A 234 15.97 9.71 -5.28
C PRO A 234 16.54 9.82 -6.70
N GLY A 235 16.70 11.04 -7.21
CA GLY A 235 17.22 11.36 -8.55
C GLY A 235 18.75 11.52 -8.63
N GLU A 236 19.46 11.57 -7.50
CA GLU A 236 20.93 11.56 -7.46
C GLU A 236 21.51 10.15 -7.33
N LEU A 237 20.67 9.16 -7.04
CA LEU A 237 21.03 7.76 -7.18
C LEU A 237 21.11 7.48 -8.69
N PRO A 238 22.30 7.25 -9.26
CA PRO A 238 22.43 7.07 -10.70
C PRO A 238 21.71 5.81 -11.15
N GLU A 239 21.61 5.62 -12.47
CA GLU A 239 21.38 4.31 -13.06
C GLU A 239 22.43 3.34 -12.45
N GLY A 240 22.02 2.55 -11.46
CA GLY A 240 22.89 1.76 -10.60
C GLY A 240 23.22 2.42 -9.24
N MET A 241 22.53 1.98 -8.19
CA MET A 241 22.92 2.22 -6.80
C MET A 241 24.33 1.63 -6.55
N GLU A 242 25.22 2.34 -5.84
CA GLU A 242 26.55 1.78 -5.52
C GLU A 242 26.39 0.45 -4.77
N PRO A 243 27.19 -0.60 -5.09
CA PRO A 243 27.03 -1.91 -4.48
C PRO A 243 27.01 -1.89 -2.95
N ALA A 244 27.89 -1.11 -2.32
CA ALA A 244 27.95 -0.97 -0.86
C ALA A 244 26.67 -0.31 -0.28
N VAL A 245 26.09 0.67 -0.99
CA VAL A 245 24.85 1.32 -0.58
C VAL A 245 23.68 0.35 -0.69
N ALA A 246 23.54 -0.35 -1.82
CA ALA A 246 22.50 -1.36 -2.01
C ALA A 246 22.61 -2.48 -0.97
N ALA A 247 23.82 -3.01 -0.78
CA ALA A 247 24.13 -4.04 0.19
C ALA A 247 23.76 -3.65 1.63
N PHE A 248 24.12 -2.44 2.07
CA PHE A 248 23.77 -1.97 3.41
C PHE A 248 22.26 -1.80 3.60
N LEU A 249 21.57 -1.22 2.61
CA LEU A 249 20.11 -1.09 2.67
C LEU A 249 19.45 -2.47 2.75
N LEU A 250 19.85 -3.42 1.90
CA LEU A 250 19.34 -4.80 1.92
C LEU A 250 19.61 -5.51 3.25
N ALA A 251 20.84 -5.44 3.76
CA ALA A 251 21.21 -6.01 5.06
C ALA A 251 20.36 -5.41 6.20
N SER A 252 20.06 -4.10 6.12
CA SER A 252 19.21 -3.44 7.12
C SER A 252 17.76 -3.93 7.08
N LEU A 253 17.24 -4.34 5.91
CA LEU A 253 15.86 -4.85 5.78
C LEU A 253 15.67 -6.26 6.36
N GLU A 254 16.74 -7.04 6.52
CA GLU A 254 16.69 -8.35 7.19
C GLU A 254 16.44 -8.20 8.70
N SER A 255 16.83 -7.06 9.28
CA SER A 255 16.48 -6.74 10.67
C SER A 255 15.01 -6.39 10.80
N ARG A 256 14.26 -7.19 11.56
CA ARG A 256 12.84 -6.93 11.86
C ARG A 256 12.63 -5.56 12.49
N THR A 257 13.50 -5.14 13.40
CA THR A 257 13.43 -3.82 14.06
C THR A 257 13.54 -2.69 13.05
N VAL A 258 14.56 -2.74 12.18
CA VAL A 258 14.78 -1.70 11.17
C VAL A 258 13.65 -1.71 10.13
N ARG A 259 13.27 -2.89 9.63
CA ARG A 259 12.20 -3.05 8.65
C ARG A 259 10.87 -2.47 9.15
N ASP A 260 10.46 -2.83 10.37
CA ASP A 260 9.19 -2.36 10.94
C ASP A 260 9.29 -0.85 11.25
N PHE A 261 10.45 -0.36 11.69
CA PHE A 261 10.73 1.07 11.86
C PHE A 261 10.56 1.84 10.55
N LEU A 262 11.08 1.32 9.42
CA LEU A 262 11.01 1.98 8.12
C LEU A 262 9.57 2.08 7.59
N LEU A 263 8.70 1.12 7.89
CA LEU A 263 7.27 1.22 7.58
C LEU A 263 6.63 2.42 8.30
N VAL A 264 6.91 2.56 9.60
CA VAL A 264 6.36 3.66 10.42
C VAL A 264 6.99 5.00 10.04
N SER A 265 8.31 5.05 9.85
CA SER A 265 9.04 6.27 9.51
C SER A 265 8.66 6.80 8.13
N ALA A 266 8.31 5.93 7.18
CA ALA A 266 7.74 6.35 5.90
C ALA A 266 6.41 7.10 6.09
N CYS A 267 5.57 6.67 7.04
CA CYS A 267 4.26 7.25 7.28
C CYS A 267 4.27 8.55 8.08
N ILE A 268 5.08 8.65 9.14
CA ILE A 268 5.05 9.80 10.07
C ILE A 268 6.39 10.53 10.24
N GLY A 269 7.45 10.07 9.58
CA GLY A 269 8.80 10.61 9.69
C GLY A 269 9.67 9.88 10.73
N SER A 270 10.98 10.04 10.59
CA SER A 270 11.98 9.28 11.37
C SER A 270 11.97 9.60 12.86
N ASP A 271 11.84 10.87 13.25
CA ASP A 271 11.89 11.27 14.66
C ASP A 271 10.76 10.63 15.49
N ALA A 272 9.52 10.76 15.02
CA ALA A 272 8.36 10.17 15.68
C ALA A 272 8.39 8.63 15.66
N ALA A 273 8.91 8.03 14.58
CA ALA A 273 9.10 6.58 14.52
C ALA A 273 10.19 6.08 15.49
N LEU A 274 11.27 6.84 15.69
CA LEU A 274 12.34 6.50 16.63
C LEU A 274 11.84 6.60 18.08
N GLU A 275 11.07 7.64 18.39
CA GLU A 275 10.42 7.80 19.70
C GLU A 275 9.44 6.64 19.99
N GLY A 276 8.61 6.29 19.01
CA GLY A 276 7.70 5.15 19.10
C GLY A 276 8.43 3.82 19.29
N ALA A 277 9.47 3.56 18.49
CA ALA A 277 10.28 2.34 18.61
C ALA A 277 10.98 2.24 19.97
N ALA A 278 11.53 3.35 20.49
CA ALA A 278 12.09 3.40 21.84
C ALA A 278 11.04 3.09 22.90
N SER A 279 9.84 3.69 22.78
CA SER A 279 8.73 3.50 23.71
C SER A 279 8.15 2.08 23.68
N CYS A 280 8.26 1.38 22.54
CA CYS A 280 7.94 -0.04 22.42
C CYS A 280 9.02 -0.97 22.96
N GLY A 281 10.17 -0.45 23.42
CA GLY A 281 11.31 -1.26 23.85
C GLY A 281 12.02 -2.00 22.70
N LEU A 282 11.88 -1.51 21.47
CA LEU A 282 12.52 -2.09 20.28
C LEU A 282 13.95 -1.60 20.07
N ILE A 283 14.35 -0.56 20.80
CA ILE A 283 15.69 0.00 20.80
C ILE A 283 16.36 -0.41 22.11
N GLY A 284 17.56 -1.00 22.02
CA GLY A 284 18.33 -1.43 23.17
C GLY A 284 18.41 -0.32 24.23
N SER A 285 17.98 -0.64 25.45
CA SER A 285 18.02 0.30 26.57
C SER A 285 19.46 0.71 26.85
N VAL A 286 19.71 2.01 26.90
CA VAL A 286 20.96 2.50 27.49
C VAL A 286 20.96 2.08 28.97
N PRO A 287 22.01 1.41 29.48
CA PRO A 287 22.06 1.06 30.90
C PRO A 287 21.89 2.33 31.76
N PRO A 288 21.23 2.22 32.92
CA PRO A 288 20.94 3.37 33.77
C PRO A 288 22.22 4.13 34.16
N VAL A 289 22.07 5.46 34.32
CA VAL A 289 23.15 6.44 34.58
C VAL A 289 24.06 6.02 35.75
N GLU A 290 23.52 5.30 36.73
CA GLU A 290 24.25 4.81 37.90
C GLU A 290 25.32 3.75 37.59
N SER A 291 25.36 3.23 36.35
CA SER A 291 26.37 2.26 35.89
C SER A 291 27.51 2.88 35.06
N ARG A 292 27.59 4.21 34.89
CA ARG A 292 28.66 4.83 34.08
C ARG A 292 29.47 5.86 34.84
N ALA A 293 30.57 5.39 35.42
CA ALA A 293 31.80 6.14 35.53
C ALA A 293 33.02 5.17 35.60
N HIS A 294 33.30 4.51 34.48
CA HIS A 294 34.67 4.06 34.19
C HIS A 294 35.14 4.73 32.90
N GLU A 295 36.17 5.55 33.05
CA GLU A 295 36.95 6.18 31.98
C GLU A 295 37.55 5.06 31.12
N GLY A 296 36.93 4.71 29.99
CA GLY A 296 37.40 3.62 29.11
C GLY A 296 36.35 2.74 28.45
N ASP A 297 35.05 2.94 28.69
CA ASP A 297 34.02 2.18 27.97
C ASP A 297 34.08 2.49 26.45
N PRO A 298 34.15 1.49 25.57
CA PRO A 298 34.32 1.72 24.14
C PRO A 298 33.09 2.42 23.57
N VAL A 299 33.31 3.61 22.99
CA VAL A 299 32.27 4.34 22.23
C VAL A 299 31.85 3.47 21.06
N GLU A 300 30.61 2.99 21.09
CA GLU A 300 30.05 2.23 19.97
C GLU A 300 30.06 3.12 18.71
N ARG A 301 30.78 2.70 17.67
CA ARG A 301 30.80 3.39 16.37
C ARG A 301 29.79 2.73 15.42
N PRO A 302 28.86 3.48 14.82
CA PRO A 302 27.90 2.91 13.88
C PRO A 302 28.62 2.38 12.64
N VAL A 303 28.10 1.29 12.10
CA VAL A 303 28.49 0.75 10.79
C VAL A 303 27.63 1.45 9.74
N LEU A 304 28.28 2.04 8.74
CA LEU A 304 27.64 2.69 7.59
C LEU A 304 28.40 2.29 6.31
N PRO A 305 27.73 2.32 5.14
CA PRO A 305 28.39 1.94 3.91
C PRO A 305 29.40 2.98 3.47
N ALA A 306 30.46 2.52 2.80
CA ALA A 306 31.38 3.41 2.12
C ALA A 306 30.70 3.98 0.87
N VAL A 307 30.46 5.29 0.86
CA VAL A 307 29.92 6.02 -0.30
C VAL A 307 31.07 6.62 -1.08
N ARG A 308 31.37 6.07 -2.27
CA ARG A 308 32.54 6.48 -3.05
C ARG A 308 32.30 7.77 -3.80
N ARG A 309 31.13 7.91 -4.43
CA ARG A 309 30.79 9.12 -5.19
C ARG A 309 30.66 10.31 -4.24
N ALA A 310 31.35 11.40 -4.60
CA ALA A 310 31.17 12.67 -3.90
C ALA A 310 29.76 13.20 -4.16
N GLY A 311 29.13 13.77 -3.14
CA GLY A 311 27.76 14.26 -3.21
C GLY A 311 27.12 14.34 -1.84
N ALA A 312 25.85 14.76 -1.81
CA ALA A 312 25.14 15.00 -0.56
C ALA A 312 24.97 13.73 0.29
N LEU A 313 24.82 12.54 -0.33
CA LEU A 313 24.78 11.27 0.40
C LEU A 313 26.08 10.98 1.16
N ARG A 314 27.24 11.24 0.52
CA ARG A 314 28.53 11.11 1.18
C ARG A 314 28.69 12.11 2.32
N SER A 315 28.30 13.37 2.10
CA SER A 315 28.31 14.39 3.16
C SER A 315 27.40 14.03 4.33
N ALA A 316 26.25 13.40 4.08
CA ALA A 316 25.36 12.92 5.13
C ALA A 316 25.99 11.76 5.93
N VAL A 317 26.61 10.78 5.25
CA VAL A 317 27.35 9.69 5.93
C VAL A 317 28.50 10.25 6.76
N ASP A 318 29.31 11.16 6.18
CA ASP A 318 30.42 11.81 6.88
C ASP A 318 29.91 12.60 8.11
N ALA A 319 28.76 13.27 8.00
CA ALA A 319 28.14 13.98 9.12
C ALA A 319 27.67 13.03 10.23
N VAL A 320 27.07 11.89 9.89
CA VAL A 320 26.63 10.89 10.88
C VAL A 320 27.85 10.26 11.59
N LEU A 321 28.92 9.98 10.84
CA LEU A 321 30.17 9.47 11.42
C LEU A 321 30.89 10.51 12.28
N ALA A 322 30.87 11.78 11.88
CA ALA A 322 31.50 12.89 12.60
C ALA A 322 30.73 13.32 13.85
N ALA A 323 29.39 13.24 13.83
CA ALA A 323 28.55 13.57 14.97
C ALA A 323 28.79 12.64 16.18
N GLY A 324 29.25 11.41 15.93
CA GLY A 324 29.35 10.38 16.97
C GLY A 324 27.97 10.04 17.60
N ALA A 325 27.93 9.09 18.54
CA ALA A 325 26.72 8.91 19.33
C ALA A 325 26.50 10.19 20.18
N PRO A 326 25.31 10.82 20.17
CA PRO A 326 25.05 11.94 21.07
C PRO A 326 25.20 11.49 22.53
N PRO A 327 25.58 12.39 23.46
CA PRO A 327 25.61 12.07 24.88
C PRO A 327 24.26 11.49 25.32
N VAL A 328 24.28 10.46 26.16
CA VAL A 328 23.09 9.72 26.59
C VAL A 328 21.99 10.62 27.14
N GLU A 329 22.36 11.75 27.74
CA GLU A 329 21.46 12.75 28.31
C GLU A 329 20.58 13.45 27.24
N GLN A 330 21.04 13.53 25.99
CA GLN A 330 20.24 14.04 24.86
C GLN A 330 19.38 12.97 24.19
N LEU A 331 19.59 11.68 24.51
CA LEU A 331 18.75 10.56 24.04
C LEU A 331 17.44 10.42 24.84
N VAL A 332 17.31 11.13 25.97
CA VAL A 332 16.16 11.06 26.90
C VAL A 332 15.33 12.35 26.88
N THR A 333 15.80 13.42 26.24
CA THR A 333 15.03 14.67 26.16
C THR A 333 14.07 14.64 24.96
N PRO A 334 12.74 14.71 25.18
CA PRO A 334 11.77 14.80 24.10
C PRO A 334 11.91 16.17 23.44
N SER A 335 12.55 16.23 22.29
CA SER A 335 12.64 17.43 21.47
C SER A 335 11.54 17.42 20.42
N VAL A 336 10.31 17.68 20.86
CA VAL A 336 9.22 18.46 20.22
C VAL A 336 8.03 18.37 21.18
N ARG A 337 7.69 19.47 21.87
CA ARG A 337 6.39 19.57 22.53
C ARG A 337 5.35 19.82 21.44
N VAL A 338 4.59 18.78 21.10
CA VAL A 338 3.24 18.99 20.57
C VAL A 338 2.41 19.40 21.76
N ASP A 339 1.74 20.55 21.68
CA ASP A 339 0.80 20.97 22.72
C ASP A 339 -0.30 19.91 22.85
N GLY A 340 -0.22 19.13 23.93
CA GLY A 340 -1.13 18.02 24.25
C GLY A 340 -0.42 17.01 25.14
N GLU A 341 -0.76 16.99 26.43
CA GLU A 341 -0.24 16.06 27.42
C GLU A 341 -0.43 14.60 26.97
N GLY A 342 0.67 13.93 26.66
CA GLY A 342 0.71 12.51 26.32
C GLY A 342 2.09 11.90 26.54
N THR A 343 2.22 11.05 27.55
CA THR A 343 3.46 10.36 27.95
C THR A 343 3.95 9.37 26.88
N GLY A 344 5.19 8.87 26.92
CA GLY A 344 5.74 7.90 25.94
C GLY A 344 4.89 6.64 25.66
N ARG A 345 3.89 6.34 26.49
CA ARG A 345 2.83 5.37 26.20
C ARG A 345 2.06 5.70 24.90
N ASP A 346 1.85 6.97 24.61
CA ASP A 346 1.11 7.42 23.42
C ASP A 346 1.94 7.25 22.15
N ALA A 347 3.26 7.44 22.22
CA ALA A 347 4.17 7.16 21.11
C ALA A 347 4.23 5.67 20.76
N ALA A 348 4.25 4.77 21.77
CA ALA A 348 4.20 3.32 21.55
C ALA A 348 2.88 2.87 20.89
N VAL A 349 1.75 3.43 21.34
CA VAL A 349 0.43 3.14 20.76
C VAL A 349 0.36 3.64 19.31
N LEU A 350 0.82 4.86 19.04
CA LEU A 350 0.88 5.42 17.69
C LEU A 350 1.70 4.54 16.73
N TYR A 351 2.88 4.08 17.16
CA TYR A 351 3.74 3.20 16.37
C TYR A 351 3.03 1.89 16.00
N ALA A 352 2.40 1.23 16.98
CA ALA A 352 1.65 0.00 16.77
C ALA A 352 0.40 0.21 15.89
N ASP A 353 -0.28 1.34 16.05
CA ASP A 353 -1.48 1.68 15.28
C ASP A 353 -1.17 1.98 13.82
N ILE A 354 0.01 2.52 13.50
CA ILE A 354 0.45 2.67 12.11
C ILE A 354 0.66 1.31 11.48
N LEU A 355 1.48 0.44 12.08
CA LEU A 355 1.76 -0.90 11.54
C LEU A 355 0.48 -1.72 11.32
N ALA A 356 -0.49 -1.59 12.24
CA ALA A 356 -1.75 -2.30 12.19
C ALA A 356 -2.84 -1.61 11.37
N GLY A 357 -2.57 -0.47 10.73
CA GLY A 357 -3.56 0.24 9.93
C GLY A 357 -4.70 0.90 10.74
N ARG A 358 -4.52 1.13 12.05
CA ARG A 358 -5.55 1.73 12.92
C ARG A 358 -5.40 3.24 13.11
N TYR A 359 -4.26 3.81 12.72
CA TYR A 359 -4.02 5.25 12.80
C TYR A 359 -5.02 6.02 11.93
N LYS A 360 -5.56 7.13 12.45
CA LYS A 360 -6.60 7.94 11.79
C LYS A 360 -6.09 9.30 11.27
N GLY A 361 -4.83 9.62 11.51
CA GLY A 361 -4.25 10.90 11.09
C GLY A 361 -3.63 10.86 9.69
N GLN A 362 -2.92 11.93 9.34
CA GLN A 362 -2.33 12.10 8.01
C GLN A 362 -1.09 11.22 7.82
N ILE A 363 -1.00 10.58 6.66
CA ILE A 363 0.18 9.85 6.18
C ILE A 363 1.00 10.78 5.29
N ARG A 364 2.34 10.76 5.45
CA ARG A 364 3.29 11.46 4.58
C ARG A 364 3.46 10.71 3.25
N TRP A 365 2.44 10.78 2.39
CA TRP A 365 2.39 10.03 1.14
C TRP A 365 3.60 10.23 0.22
N GLU A 366 4.12 11.45 0.13
CA GLU A 366 5.34 11.73 -0.65
C GLU A 366 6.52 10.86 -0.20
N ARG A 367 6.70 10.68 1.11
CA ARG A 367 7.77 9.84 1.66
C ARG A 367 7.52 8.36 1.46
N VAL A 368 6.26 7.91 1.53
CA VAL A 368 5.85 6.54 1.20
C VAL A 368 6.13 6.22 -0.27
N ASP A 369 5.88 7.17 -1.17
CA ASP A 369 6.16 7.04 -2.61
C ASP A 369 7.67 6.99 -2.88
N LEU A 370 8.46 7.83 -2.22
CA LEU A 370 9.93 7.77 -2.27
C LEU A 370 10.46 6.41 -1.79
N MET A 371 9.98 5.92 -0.64
CA MET A 371 10.35 4.62 -0.10
C MET A 371 10.01 3.48 -1.07
N THR A 372 8.82 3.53 -1.67
CA THR A 372 8.39 2.55 -2.68
C THR A 372 9.33 2.53 -3.88
N GLY A 373 9.78 3.70 -4.35
CA GLY A 373 10.75 3.81 -5.44
C GLY A 373 12.12 3.21 -5.11
N ILE A 374 12.61 3.40 -3.88
CA ILE A 374 13.86 2.79 -3.42
C ILE A 374 13.72 1.27 -3.29
N LEU A 375 12.63 0.79 -2.67
CA LEU A 375 12.37 -0.65 -2.54
C LEU A 375 12.29 -1.35 -3.91
N ALA A 376 11.68 -0.72 -4.92
CA ALA A 376 11.65 -1.26 -6.28
C ALA A 376 13.07 -1.50 -6.85
N ARG A 377 13.99 -0.56 -6.63
CA ARG A 377 15.39 -0.68 -7.05
C ARG A 377 16.13 -1.77 -6.27
N LEU A 378 15.86 -1.89 -4.97
CA LEU A 378 16.45 -2.93 -4.11
C LEU A 378 15.94 -4.33 -4.48
N VAL A 379 14.65 -4.48 -4.78
CA VAL A 379 14.08 -5.75 -5.26
C VAL A 379 14.77 -6.16 -6.55
N ALA A 380 15.04 -5.25 -7.48
CA ALA A 380 15.66 -5.59 -8.76
C ALA A 380 17.07 -6.21 -8.64
N VAL A 381 17.78 -5.97 -7.53
CA VAL A 381 19.18 -6.42 -7.31
C VAL A 381 19.33 -7.39 -6.13
N SER A 382 18.24 -7.90 -5.57
CA SER A 382 18.26 -8.78 -4.38
C SER A 382 17.70 -10.18 -4.62
N SER A 383 18.10 -11.08 -3.74
CA SER A 383 17.65 -12.47 -3.64
C SER A 383 17.32 -12.83 -2.19
N GLY A 384 16.70 -13.99 -1.94
CA GLY A 384 16.48 -14.53 -0.59
C GLY A 384 15.69 -13.62 0.35
N GLU A 385 16.12 -13.55 1.61
CA GLU A 385 15.40 -12.86 2.70
C GLU A 385 15.28 -11.34 2.50
N SER A 386 16.31 -10.67 2.02
CA SER A 386 16.26 -9.22 1.77
C SER A 386 15.30 -8.87 0.63
N ARG A 387 15.23 -9.71 -0.42
CA ARG A 387 14.20 -9.60 -1.48
C ARG A 387 12.79 -9.78 -0.91
N ALA A 388 12.58 -10.83 -0.12
CA ALA A 388 11.28 -11.10 0.49
C ALA A 388 10.86 -9.95 1.44
N ALA A 389 11.79 -9.38 2.21
CA ALA A 389 11.55 -8.22 3.06
C ALA A 389 11.10 -6.99 2.24
N ALA A 390 11.85 -6.65 1.18
CA ALA A 390 11.55 -5.50 0.35
C ALA A 390 10.21 -5.62 -0.41
N LEU A 391 9.91 -6.82 -0.94
CA LEU A 391 8.61 -7.12 -1.55
C LEU A 391 7.47 -7.05 -0.53
N THR A 392 7.68 -7.57 0.69
CA THR A 392 6.68 -7.51 1.77
C THR A 392 6.39 -6.07 2.19
N MET A 393 7.41 -5.23 2.33
CA MET A 393 7.23 -3.80 2.63
C MET A 393 6.51 -3.08 1.49
N SER A 394 6.85 -3.39 0.23
CA SER A 394 6.15 -2.84 -0.94
C SER A 394 4.68 -3.25 -0.94
N GLY A 395 4.38 -4.51 -0.60
CA GLY A 395 3.02 -5.01 -0.42
C GLY A 395 2.27 -4.27 0.70
N TRP A 396 2.94 -4.01 1.84
CA TRP A 396 2.37 -3.20 2.91
C TRP A 396 2.06 -1.77 2.48
N PHE A 397 2.90 -1.12 1.67
CA PHE A 397 2.59 0.21 1.15
C PHE A 397 1.43 0.23 0.16
N GLU A 398 1.29 -0.80 -0.69
CA GLU A 398 0.08 -0.94 -1.52
C GLU A 398 -1.17 -1.16 -0.67
N TYR A 399 -1.08 -1.96 0.39
CA TYR A 399 -2.14 -2.09 1.39
C TYR A 399 -2.48 -0.75 2.03
N ALA A 400 -1.47 0.02 2.47
CA ALA A 400 -1.65 1.34 3.05
C ALA A 400 -2.39 2.30 2.10
N ARG A 401 -2.12 2.22 0.79
CA ARG A 401 -2.80 2.99 -0.26
C ARG A 401 -4.23 2.48 -0.58
N GLY A 402 -4.72 1.44 0.09
CA GLY A 402 -6.01 0.81 -0.19
C GLY A 402 -6.02 -0.08 -1.44
N ARG A 403 -4.85 -0.45 -1.96
CA ARG A 403 -4.68 -1.23 -3.20
C ARG A 403 -4.45 -2.71 -2.87
N GLY A 404 -5.42 -3.34 -2.21
CA GLY A 404 -5.32 -4.71 -1.68
C GLY A 404 -4.90 -5.76 -2.72
N SER A 405 -5.43 -5.69 -3.95
CA SER A 405 -5.03 -6.63 -5.02
C SER A 405 -3.56 -6.46 -5.44
N ARG A 406 -3.03 -5.23 -5.41
CA ARG A 406 -1.60 -4.99 -5.69
C ARG A 406 -0.71 -5.47 -4.55
N ALA A 407 -1.18 -5.27 -3.32
CA ALA A 407 -0.52 -5.80 -2.13
C ALA A 407 -0.41 -7.33 -2.19
N ALA A 408 -1.50 -8.03 -2.53
CA ALA A 408 -1.50 -9.49 -2.64
C ALA A 408 -0.43 -10.01 -3.61
N VAL A 409 -0.32 -9.45 -4.82
CA VAL A 409 0.67 -9.87 -5.82
C VAL A 409 2.12 -9.69 -5.31
N LEU A 410 2.41 -8.59 -4.61
CA LEU A 410 3.72 -8.35 -4.02
C LEU A 410 4.04 -9.32 -2.88
N LEU A 411 3.04 -9.66 -2.06
CA LEU A 411 3.19 -10.63 -0.96
C LEU A 411 3.37 -12.07 -1.49
N ASP A 412 2.67 -12.43 -2.57
CA ASP A 412 2.86 -13.72 -3.25
C ASP A 412 4.27 -13.81 -3.85
N ALA A 413 4.78 -12.72 -4.43
CA ALA A 413 6.16 -12.65 -4.90
C ALA A 413 7.18 -12.76 -3.76
N ALA A 414 6.88 -12.22 -2.57
CA ALA A 414 7.73 -12.37 -1.38
C ALA A 414 7.76 -13.84 -0.89
N GLU A 415 6.61 -14.51 -0.86
CA GLU A 415 6.49 -15.93 -0.48
C GLU A 415 7.15 -16.85 -1.52
N ALA A 416 7.12 -16.49 -2.80
CA ALA A 416 7.87 -17.19 -3.85
C ALA A 416 9.38 -17.02 -3.70
N ALA A 417 9.85 -15.85 -3.23
CA ALA A 417 11.27 -15.60 -2.96
C ALA A 417 11.77 -16.38 -1.74
N VAL A 418 10.98 -16.42 -0.66
CA VAL A 418 11.25 -17.21 0.56
C VAL A 418 9.96 -17.84 1.05
N PRO A 419 9.73 -19.14 0.80
CA PRO A 419 8.55 -19.84 1.30
C PRO A 419 8.46 -19.80 2.82
N GLY A 420 7.32 -19.40 3.36
CA GLY A 420 7.09 -19.24 4.79
C GLY A 420 7.52 -17.90 5.37
N TYR A 421 7.78 -16.87 4.55
CA TYR A 421 8.22 -15.56 5.05
C TYR A 421 7.13 -14.94 5.96
N ARG A 422 7.40 -14.95 7.27
CA ARG A 422 6.37 -14.74 8.30
C ARG A 422 5.57 -13.45 8.14
N LEU A 423 6.23 -12.32 7.85
CA LEU A 423 5.51 -11.05 7.71
C LEU A 423 4.60 -11.04 6.48
N ALA A 424 5.02 -11.64 5.36
CA ALA A 424 4.20 -11.74 4.16
C ALA A 424 2.90 -12.51 4.45
N ARG A 425 3.00 -13.65 5.13
CA ARG A 425 1.84 -14.47 5.52
C ARG A 425 0.90 -13.76 6.49
N LEU A 426 1.44 -12.99 7.45
CA LEU A 426 0.63 -12.18 8.36
C LEU A 426 -0.14 -11.09 7.61
N LEU A 427 0.49 -10.44 6.64
CA LEU A 427 -0.17 -9.42 5.82
C LEU A 427 -1.18 -10.03 4.83
N GLN A 428 -0.90 -11.20 4.25
CA GLN A 428 -1.89 -11.93 3.44
C GLN A 428 -3.13 -12.27 4.26
N GLU A 429 -2.95 -12.74 5.50
CA GLU A 429 -4.08 -13.02 6.39
C GLU A 429 -4.87 -11.74 6.75
N LEU A 430 -4.18 -10.63 6.97
CA LEU A 430 -4.82 -9.32 7.18
C LEU A 430 -5.66 -8.89 5.96
N LEU A 431 -5.13 -9.07 4.75
CA LEU A 431 -5.83 -8.76 3.50
C LEU A 431 -7.06 -9.66 3.31
N ARG A 432 -6.92 -10.97 3.54
CA ARG A 432 -8.03 -11.94 3.42
C ARG A 432 -9.17 -11.67 4.38
N ARG A 433 -8.87 -11.18 5.58
CA ARG A 433 -9.88 -10.74 6.56
C ARG A 433 -10.55 -9.42 6.19
N GLY A 434 -10.15 -8.79 5.09
CA GLY A 434 -10.72 -7.53 4.66
C GLY A 434 -10.44 -6.40 5.64
N GLY A 435 -9.22 -6.29 6.18
CA GLY A 435 -8.84 -5.05 6.82
C GLY A 435 -8.59 -3.97 5.76
N LEU A 436 -9.14 -2.76 5.89
CA LEU A 436 -8.63 -1.56 5.21
C LEU A 436 -8.04 -0.65 6.28
N PRO A 437 -6.87 -0.02 6.02
CA PRO A 437 -6.31 0.95 6.95
C PRO A 437 -7.32 2.07 7.22
N ALA A 438 -7.43 2.52 8.46
CA ALA A 438 -8.38 3.54 8.87
C ALA A 438 -8.18 4.85 8.09
N TRP A 439 -6.94 5.25 7.81
CA TRP A 439 -6.63 6.41 6.98
C TRP A 439 -7.06 6.26 5.50
N ALA A 440 -7.23 5.03 4.99
CA ALA A 440 -7.70 4.81 3.62
C ALA A 440 -9.22 4.96 3.48
N ARG A 441 -9.96 5.01 4.59
CA ARG A 441 -11.44 5.10 4.60
C ARG A 441 -11.97 6.53 4.43
N SER A 442 -11.13 7.54 4.60
CA SER A 442 -11.52 8.94 4.42
C SER A 442 -10.74 9.57 3.28
N ARG A 443 -11.44 10.28 2.38
CA ARG A 443 -10.83 10.98 1.24
C ARG A 443 -9.77 12.00 1.66
N SER A 444 -9.91 12.59 2.86
CA SER A 444 -8.98 13.60 3.38
C SER A 444 -7.60 13.03 3.75
N THR A 445 -7.56 11.75 4.11
CA THR A 445 -6.34 11.06 4.59
C THR A 445 -5.83 10.01 3.61
N ALA A 446 -6.70 9.51 2.72
CA ALA A 446 -6.38 8.48 1.74
C ALA A 446 -5.34 8.96 0.73
N TRP A 447 -4.57 8.02 0.18
CA TRP A 447 -3.64 8.30 -0.90
C TRP A 447 -4.41 8.66 -2.18
N ILE A 448 -3.96 9.70 -2.88
CA ILE A 448 -4.53 10.13 -4.15
C ILE A 448 -3.40 10.09 -5.17
N SER A 449 -3.63 9.44 -6.31
CA SER A 449 -2.68 9.44 -7.41
C SER A 449 -2.54 10.87 -7.95
N SER A 450 -1.40 11.52 -7.68
CA SER A 450 -1.09 12.77 -8.36
C SER A 450 -0.83 12.45 -9.84
N ALA A 451 -1.70 12.89 -10.74
CA ALA A 451 -1.37 12.94 -12.16
C ALA A 451 -0.08 13.76 -12.34
N PRO A 452 0.83 13.40 -13.28
CA PRO A 452 1.98 14.22 -13.55
C PRO A 452 1.48 15.62 -13.94
N ARG A 453 1.81 16.63 -13.12
CA ARG A 453 1.56 18.02 -13.49
C ARG A 453 2.27 18.24 -14.81
N SER A 454 1.51 18.44 -15.89
CA SER A 454 2.07 18.90 -17.14
C SER A 454 2.79 20.21 -16.82
N SER A 455 4.11 20.19 -16.87
CA SER A 455 4.90 21.39 -16.80
C SER A 455 4.53 22.22 -18.03
N SER A 456 3.67 23.21 -17.82
CA SER A 456 3.53 24.34 -18.73
C SER A 456 4.94 24.93 -18.88
N ARG A 457 5.61 24.52 -19.96
CA ARG A 457 6.73 25.29 -20.51
C ARG A 457 6.12 26.61 -20.97
N ALA A 458 6.30 27.64 -20.16
CA ALA A 458 6.17 29.01 -20.64
C ALA A 458 7.21 29.20 -21.76
N ALA A 459 6.70 29.55 -22.94
CA ALA A 459 7.49 30.00 -24.09
C ALA A 459 7.99 31.44 -23.86
#